data_AF-A0A2S4YJ88-F1
#
_entry.id   AF-A0A2S4YJ88-F1
#
_cell.length_a   1.000
_cell.length_b   1.000
_cell.length_c   1.000
_cell.angle_alpha   90.00
_cell.angle_beta   90.00
_cell.angle_gamma   90.00
#
_symmetry.space_group_name_H-M   'P 1'
#
loop_
_entity.id
_entity.type
_entity.pdbx_description
1 polymer ?
#
loop_
_entity_poly.entity_id
_entity_poly.type
_entity_poly.pdbx_seq_one_letter_code
_entity_poly.pdbx_strand_id
1 'polypeptide(L)'
;MGHRPPPARLPRPRRRGAPARSGAGGGLRHRRTHAHGRTARTGGTGIDLATNALDPAAKKAEERGLKARFLRHDARRLADLGERFDVVLNSLVFHGFRGQERAAYAESLHAAVKPGGRYFMLCFRDEPPTPSGRVHRLTPDEIRTAFADGWRVDAVEPITIDSALPAYTDGIRGWRTALTRN
;
A
#
# COMPACT_ATOMS: atom_id res chain seq x y z
N MET A 1 7.61 60.53 -21.99
CA MET A 1 6.59 59.57 -21.54
C MET A 1 6.75 58.29 -22.36
N GLY A 2 7.38 57.26 -21.80
CA GLY A 2 7.63 55.99 -22.49
C GLY A 2 6.63 54.93 -22.05
N HIS A 3 5.78 54.45 -22.97
CA HIS A 3 4.91 53.31 -22.72
C HIS A 3 5.68 52.01 -23.01
N ARG A 4 5.86 51.18 -21.96
CA ARG A 4 6.36 49.81 -22.07
C ARG A 4 5.17 48.88 -22.33
N PRO A 5 5.21 47.97 -23.32
CA PRO A 5 4.13 47.01 -23.52
C PRO A 5 4.13 45.93 -22.42
N PRO A 6 2.98 45.33 -22.08
CA PRO A 6 2.90 44.28 -21.07
C PRO A 6 3.56 42.97 -21.56
N PRO A 7 4.11 42.14 -20.66
CA PRO A 7 4.75 40.89 -21.05
C PRO A 7 3.73 39.86 -21.57
N ALA A 8 4.11 39.16 -22.63
CA ALA A 8 3.33 38.09 -23.25
C ALA A 8 3.07 36.94 -22.27
N ARG A 9 1.79 36.54 -22.11
CA ARG A 9 1.40 35.34 -21.36
C ARG A 9 1.67 34.10 -22.21
N LEU A 10 2.58 33.25 -21.73
CA LEU A 10 2.76 31.90 -22.27
C LEU A 10 1.49 31.06 -22.01
N PRO A 11 1.01 30.27 -22.99
CA PRO A 11 -0.15 29.42 -22.79
C PRO A 11 0.17 28.26 -21.84
N ARG A 12 -0.69 28.05 -20.84
CA ARG A 12 -0.65 26.86 -19.97
C ARG A 12 -0.95 25.61 -20.80
N PRO A 13 -0.22 24.49 -20.61
CA PRO A 13 -0.52 23.26 -21.34
C PRO A 13 -1.92 22.77 -20.97
N ARG A 14 -2.74 22.51 -22.00
CA ARG A 14 -4.04 21.84 -21.88
C ARG A 14 -3.81 20.43 -21.33
N ARG A 15 -4.27 20.17 -20.10
CA ARG A 15 -4.37 18.79 -19.58
C ARG A 15 -5.36 18.02 -20.47
N ARG A 16 -4.83 17.09 -21.27
CA ARG A 16 -5.63 16.09 -21.97
C ARG A 16 -6.36 15.21 -20.95
N GLY A 17 -7.67 15.09 -21.13
CA GLY A 17 -8.59 14.05 -20.63
C GLY A 17 -8.28 13.44 -19.26
N ALA A 18 -8.87 14.01 -18.20
CA ALA A 18 -9.08 13.26 -16.97
C ALA A 18 -10.20 12.23 -17.22
N PRO A 19 -9.99 10.92 -17.03
CA PRO A 19 -11.11 9.99 -16.98
C PRO A 19 -11.96 10.31 -15.75
N ALA A 20 -13.26 10.48 -15.99
CA ALA A 20 -14.25 10.75 -14.96
C ALA A 20 -14.19 9.68 -13.85
N ARG A 21 -13.88 10.10 -12.62
CA ARG A 21 -14.11 9.27 -11.44
C ARG A 21 -15.48 9.64 -10.88
N SER A 22 -16.47 8.85 -11.27
CA SER A 22 -17.77 8.80 -10.60
C SER A 22 -17.54 8.32 -9.16
N GLY A 23 -17.91 9.16 -8.19
CA GLY A 23 -17.90 8.83 -6.77
C GLY A 23 -19.25 8.25 -6.35
N ALA A 24 -19.24 7.38 -5.35
CA ALA A 24 -20.30 7.24 -4.36
C ALA A 24 -19.84 6.35 -3.20
N GLY A 25 -20.10 6.77 -1.97
CA GLY A 25 -19.95 5.95 -0.76
C GLY A 25 -19.25 6.68 0.39
N GLY A 26 -19.91 7.69 0.94
CA GLY A 26 -19.55 8.32 2.22
C GLY A 26 -19.85 7.41 3.42
N GLY A 27 -19.30 7.76 4.57
CA GLY A 27 -19.55 7.08 5.85
C GLY A 27 -18.26 6.77 6.59
N LEU A 28 -18.00 7.53 7.64
CA LEU A 28 -16.94 7.27 8.61
C LEU A 28 -17.11 5.85 9.21
N ARG A 29 -16.16 4.94 8.94
CA ARG A 29 -15.63 3.86 9.81
C ARG A 29 -14.96 2.77 8.95
N HIS A 30 -13.76 2.35 9.35
CA HIS A 30 -12.90 1.32 8.74
C HIS A 30 -12.28 1.65 7.38
N ARG A 31 -11.03 2.13 7.38
CA ARG A 31 -10.24 2.28 6.15
C ARG A 31 -9.45 1.00 5.85
N ARG A 32 -9.76 0.50 4.65
CA ARG A 32 -9.25 -0.62 3.86
C ARG A 32 -7.72 -0.85 3.96
N THR A 33 -7.31 -2.08 4.23
CA THR A 33 -5.92 -2.53 4.30
C THR A 33 -5.74 -3.68 3.32
N HIS A 34 -5.45 -3.37 2.06
CA HIS A 34 -5.33 -4.40 1.03
C HIS A 34 -3.89 -4.91 0.93
N ALA A 35 -3.65 -6.14 1.36
CA ALA A 35 -2.46 -6.90 0.96
C ALA A 35 -2.78 -7.69 -0.33
N HIS A 36 -1.96 -7.53 -1.36
CA HIS A 36 -2.08 -8.27 -2.62
C HIS A 36 -0.81 -9.09 -2.86
N GLY A 37 -0.92 -10.41 -2.79
CA GLY A 37 0.11 -11.34 -3.28
C GLY A 37 -0.06 -11.60 -4.78
N ARG A 38 1.03 -11.61 -5.55
CA ARG A 38 1.06 -12.08 -6.94
C ARG A 38 2.03 -13.25 -7.06
N THR A 39 1.58 -14.35 -7.66
CA THR A 39 2.49 -15.38 -8.17
C THR A 39 2.85 -15.06 -9.62
N ALA A 40 4.08 -15.40 -10.03
CA ALA A 40 4.48 -15.28 -11.41
C ALA A 40 3.69 -16.32 -12.24
N ARG A 41 2.79 -15.81 -13.11
CA ARG A 41 1.87 -16.53 -14.02
C ARG A 41 0.51 -16.91 -13.41
N THR A 42 -0.53 -16.14 -13.77
CA THR A 42 -1.98 -16.51 -13.83
C THR A 42 -2.93 -16.30 -12.63
N GLY A 43 -2.56 -15.55 -11.59
CA GLY A 43 -3.56 -15.11 -10.59
C GLY A 43 -3.00 -14.24 -9.46
N GLY A 44 -3.88 -13.53 -8.75
CA GLY A 44 -3.52 -12.79 -7.52
C GLY A 44 -4.35 -13.24 -6.31
N THR A 45 -3.76 -13.18 -5.12
CA THR A 45 -4.47 -13.40 -3.85
C THR A 45 -4.53 -12.09 -3.09
N GLY A 46 -5.73 -11.57 -2.87
CA GLY A 46 -5.97 -10.47 -1.94
C GLY A 46 -6.40 -10.99 -0.59
N ILE A 47 -5.86 -10.44 0.50
CA ILE A 47 -6.36 -10.70 1.86
C ILE A 47 -6.68 -9.40 2.59
N ASP A 48 -7.72 -9.45 3.43
CA ASP A 48 -8.09 -8.38 4.37
C ASP A 48 -8.91 -9.01 5.51
N LEU A 49 -8.88 -8.45 6.72
CA LEU A 49 -9.78 -8.86 7.80
C LEU A 49 -11.19 -8.27 7.64
N ALA A 50 -11.28 -7.13 6.95
CA ALA A 50 -12.51 -6.37 6.75
C ALA A 50 -13.30 -6.92 5.55
N THR A 51 -14.42 -7.58 5.82
CA THR A 51 -15.32 -8.13 4.78
C THR A 51 -15.81 -7.06 3.81
N ASN A 52 -16.11 -5.86 4.32
CA ASN A 52 -16.52 -4.71 3.51
C ASN A 52 -15.45 -4.20 2.53
N ALA A 53 -14.21 -4.69 2.63
CA ALA A 53 -13.13 -4.39 1.70
C ALA A 53 -13.00 -5.46 0.61
N LEU A 54 -13.40 -6.71 0.90
CA LEU A 54 -13.24 -7.86 0.00
C LEU A 54 -14.26 -7.85 -1.14
N ASP A 55 -15.57 -7.67 -0.85
CA ASP A 55 -16.60 -7.73 -1.89
C ASP A 55 -16.39 -6.68 -2.99
N PRO A 56 -16.08 -5.39 -2.67
CA PRO A 56 -15.79 -4.41 -3.70
C PRO A 56 -14.50 -4.70 -4.47
N ALA A 57 -13.54 -5.39 -3.87
CA ALA A 57 -12.29 -5.77 -4.53
C ALA A 57 -12.53 -6.93 -5.52
N ALA A 58 -13.30 -7.94 -5.11
CA ALA A 58 -13.74 -9.04 -5.96
C ALA A 58 -14.53 -8.53 -7.16
N LYS A 59 -15.53 -7.67 -6.94
CA LYS A 59 -16.32 -7.06 -8.01
C LYS A 59 -15.45 -6.29 -9.01
N LYS A 60 -14.49 -5.50 -8.53
CA LYS A 60 -13.56 -4.76 -9.41
C LYS A 60 -12.63 -5.69 -10.21
N ALA A 61 -12.24 -6.83 -9.66
CA ALA A 61 -11.43 -7.80 -10.38
C ALA A 61 -12.25 -8.46 -11.49
N GLU A 62 -13.48 -8.84 -11.20
CA GLU A 62 -14.44 -9.40 -12.16
C GLU A 62 -14.73 -8.43 -13.30
N GLU A 63 -15.10 -7.17 -12.98
CA GLU A 63 -15.33 -6.10 -13.96
C GLU A 63 -14.14 -5.87 -14.91
N ARG A 64 -12.93 -6.23 -14.48
CA ARG A 64 -11.68 -6.06 -15.25
C ARG A 64 -11.18 -7.36 -15.87
N GLY A 65 -11.91 -8.48 -15.74
CA GLY A 65 -11.49 -9.79 -16.21
C GLY A 65 -10.20 -10.31 -15.56
N LEU A 66 -9.90 -9.86 -14.34
CA LEU A 66 -8.68 -10.24 -13.62
C LEU A 66 -8.89 -11.55 -12.85
N LYS A 67 -7.99 -12.52 -13.03
CA LYS A 67 -7.94 -13.72 -12.21
C LYS A 67 -7.40 -13.37 -10.82
N ALA A 68 -8.28 -13.17 -9.85
CA ALA A 68 -7.90 -12.92 -8.47
C ALA A 68 -8.86 -13.61 -7.50
N ARG A 69 -8.31 -14.14 -6.39
CA ARG A 69 -9.07 -14.66 -5.26
C ARG A 69 -8.93 -13.72 -4.07
N PHE A 70 -10.00 -13.53 -3.31
CA PHE A 70 -10.02 -12.66 -2.14
C PHE A 70 -10.42 -13.46 -0.92
N LEU A 71 -9.61 -13.43 0.13
CA LEU A 71 -9.86 -14.17 1.36
C LEU A 71 -9.93 -13.24 2.58
N ARG A 72 -10.81 -13.59 3.51
CA ARG A 72 -10.75 -13.03 4.85
C ARG A 72 -9.64 -13.73 5.64
N HIS A 73 -8.49 -13.07 5.82
CA HIS A 73 -7.32 -13.67 6.44
C HIS A 73 -6.49 -12.66 7.24
N ASP A 74 -5.85 -13.12 8.31
CA ASP A 74 -4.90 -12.31 9.09
C ASP A 74 -3.51 -12.35 8.44
N ALA A 75 -2.97 -11.18 8.09
CA ALA A 75 -1.66 -11.09 7.46
C ALA A 75 -0.48 -11.48 8.37
N ARG A 76 -0.71 -11.63 9.68
CA ARG A 76 0.25 -12.23 10.64
C ARG A 76 0.22 -13.77 10.60
N ARG A 77 -0.68 -14.36 9.81
CA ARG A 77 -0.88 -15.82 9.68
C ARG A 77 -0.87 -16.27 8.22
N LEU A 78 -0.14 -15.59 7.34
CA LEU A 78 0.01 -15.93 5.92
C LEU A 78 0.48 -17.38 5.68
N ALA A 79 1.30 -17.94 6.57
CA ALA A 79 1.73 -19.33 6.49
C ALA A 79 0.56 -20.33 6.49
N ASP A 80 -0.55 -20.00 7.16
CA ASP A 80 -1.76 -20.84 7.23
C ASP A 80 -2.45 -21.00 5.88
N LEU A 81 -2.10 -20.17 4.88
CA LEU A 81 -2.60 -20.34 3.51
C LEU A 81 -2.02 -21.59 2.83
N GLY A 82 -0.90 -22.15 3.34
CA GLY A 82 -0.23 -23.29 2.72
C GLY A 82 0.37 -23.00 1.34
N GLU A 83 0.47 -21.72 0.96
CA GLU A 83 0.92 -21.26 -0.35
C GLU A 83 2.16 -20.36 -0.22
N ARG A 84 2.97 -20.31 -1.29
CA ARG A 84 4.12 -19.40 -1.37
C ARG A 84 4.06 -18.51 -2.61
N PHE A 85 4.39 -17.24 -2.41
CA PHE A 85 4.27 -16.18 -3.41
C PHE A 85 5.65 -15.75 -3.93
N ASP A 86 5.72 -15.45 -5.23
CA ASP A 86 6.92 -14.86 -5.85
C ASP A 86 7.02 -13.37 -5.51
N VAL A 87 5.89 -12.67 -5.43
CA VAL A 87 5.80 -11.24 -5.13
C VAL A 87 4.68 -10.97 -4.13
N VAL A 88 4.96 -10.20 -3.10
CA VAL A 88 3.95 -9.68 -2.17
C VAL A 88 3.93 -8.16 -2.20
N LEU A 89 2.73 -7.59 -2.29
CA LEU A 89 2.47 -6.15 -2.20
C LEU A 89 1.70 -5.87 -0.91
N ASN A 90 2.22 -4.96 -0.10
CA ASN A 90 1.55 -4.41 1.06
C ASN A 90 1.26 -2.94 0.81
N SER A 91 -0.02 -2.59 0.78
CA SER A 91 -0.45 -1.20 0.79
C SER A 91 -1.04 -0.89 2.14
N LEU A 92 -0.27 -0.17 2.98
CA LEU A 92 -0.77 0.46 4.18
C LEU A 92 -1.26 -0.53 5.26
N VAL A 93 -0.62 -1.69 5.42
CA VAL A 93 -0.97 -2.66 6.48
C VAL A 93 0.06 -2.65 7.62
N PHE A 94 1.35 -2.62 7.29
CA PHE A 94 2.42 -2.83 8.28
C PHE A 94 2.48 -1.76 9.38
N HIS A 95 2.06 -0.53 9.07
CA HIS A 95 2.02 0.58 10.03
C HIS A 95 0.99 0.36 11.16
N GLY A 96 0.09 -0.61 11.02
CA GLY A 96 -0.89 -0.97 12.04
C GLY A 96 -0.36 -1.87 13.14
N PHE A 97 0.87 -2.37 13.01
CA PHE A 97 1.49 -3.29 13.96
C PHE A 97 2.57 -2.60 14.80
N ARG A 98 2.73 -3.04 16.06
CA ARG A 98 3.83 -2.66 16.98
C ARG A 98 4.34 -3.86 17.74
N GLY A 99 5.56 -3.75 18.28
CA GLY A 99 6.18 -4.77 19.13
C GLY A 99 6.11 -6.17 18.52
N GLN A 100 5.55 -7.13 19.26
CA GLN A 100 5.44 -8.52 18.86
C GLN A 100 4.59 -8.75 17.60
N GLU A 101 3.65 -7.85 17.29
CA GLU A 101 2.84 -7.98 16.07
C GLU A 101 3.66 -7.72 14.80
N ARG A 102 4.68 -6.84 14.88
CA ARG A 102 5.61 -6.61 13.75
C ARG A 102 6.47 -7.84 13.50
N ALA A 103 6.97 -8.46 14.58
CA ALA A 103 7.74 -9.70 14.50
C ALA A 103 6.90 -10.84 13.89
N ALA A 104 5.68 -11.05 14.40
CA ALA A 104 4.75 -12.04 13.87
C ALA A 104 4.42 -11.79 12.38
N TYR A 105 4.22 -10.52 11.98
CA TYR A 105 4.01 -10.18 10.57
C TYR A 105 5.23 -10.52 9.70
N ALA A 106 6.43 -10.14 10.12
CA ALA A 106 7.67 -10.36 9.36
C ALA A 106 7.96 -11.87 9.20
N GLU A 107 7.78 -12.65 10.26
CA GLU A 107 7.94 -14.11 10.25
C GLU A 107 6.91 -14.77 9.31
N SER A 108 5.64 -14.39 9.43
CA SER A 108 4.57 -14.91 8.59
C SER A 108 4.77 -14.61 7.11
N LEU A 109 5.21 -13.38 6.82
CA LEU A 109 5.57 -12.97 5.47
C LEU A 109 6.75 -13.77 4.93
N HIS A 110 7.80 -13.96 5.74
CA HIS A 110 8.96 -14.76 5.35
C HIS A 110 8.57 -16.20 5.01
N ALA A 111 7.66 -16.81 5.78
CA ALA A 111 7.12 -18.13 5.48
C ALA A 111 6.30 -18.17 4.17
N ALA A 112 5.58 -17.09 3.84
CA ALA A 112 4.71 -17.04 2.67
C ALA A 112 5.39 -16.57 1.38
N VAL A 113 6.60 -16.01 1.42
CA VAL A 113 7.34 -15.58 0.23
C VAL A 113 8.37 -16.64 -0.14
N LYS A 114 8.55 -16.98 -1.43
CA LYS A 114 9.61 -17.94 -1.84
C LYS A 114 11.01 -17.36 -1.58
N PRO A 115 12.05 -18.17 -1.34
CA PRO A 115 13.43 -17.68 -1.34
C PRO A 115 13.73 -16.93 -2.65
N GLY A 116 14.39 -15.77 -2.58
CA GLY A 116 14.59 -14.87 -3.71
C GLY A 116 13.34 -14.09 -4.17
N GLY A 117 12.18 -14.32 -3.54
CA GLY A 117 10.93 -13.62 -3.81
C GLY A 117 10.97 -12.16 -3.34
N ARG A 118 10.07 -11.33 -3.89
CA ARG A 118 10.05 -9.87 -3.68
C ARG A 118 8.92 -9.43 -2.76
N TYR A 119 9.22 -8.47 -1.90
CA TYR A 119 8.23 -7.79 -1.08
C TYR A 119 8.29 -6.28 -1.33
N PHE A 120 7.15 -5.68 -1.63
CA PHE A 120 7.00 -4.23 -1.80
C PHE A 120 6.00 -3.70 -0.79
N MET A 121 6.41 -2.69 -0.03
CA MET A 121 5.62 -2.11 1.04
C MET A 121 5.43 -0.61 0.84
N LEU A 122 4.19 -0.15 1.00
CA LEU A 122 3.87 1.25 1.24
C LEU A 122 3.42 1.42 2.68
N CYS A 123 4.07 2.32 3.42
CA CYS A 123 3.68 2.64 4.81
C CYS A 123 3.75 4.15 5.07
N PHE A 124 3.07 4.60 6.11
CA PHE A 124 3.09 6.01 6.49
C PHE A 124 4.41 6.40 7.15
N ARG A 125 4.93 7.57 6.77
CA ARG A 125 6.14 8.15 7.37
C ARG A 125 5.83 8.91 8.66
N ASP A 126 4.61 9.42 8.78
CA ASP A 126 4.18 10.22 9.93
C ASP A 126 2.95 9.61 10.59
N GLU A 127 2.76 9.92 11.87
CA GLU A 127 1.47 9.67 12.51
C GLU A 127 0.45 10.71 12.03
N PRO A 128 -0.82 10.31 11.82
CA PRO A 128 -1.87 11.26 11.50
C PRO A 128 -2.04 12.25 12.67
N PRO A 129 -2.41 13.52 12.41
CA PRO A 129 -2.58 14.55 13.44
C PRO A 129 -3.57 14.18 14.54
N THR A 130 -4.51 13.27 14.24
CA THR A 130 -5.42 12.68 15.23
C THR A 130 -4.95 11.25 15.53
N PRO A 131 -4.34 11.01 16.71
CA PRO A 131 -3.90 9.69 17.11
C PRO A 131 -5.10 8.75 17.20
N SER A 132 -5.11 7.70 16.38
CA SER A 132 -6.14 6.65 16.44
C SER A 132 -5.68 5.43 17.24
N GLY A 133 -4.41 5.41 17.67
CA GLY A 133 -3.75 4.23 18.23
C GLY A 133 -3.51 3.10 17.21
N ARG A 134 -3.92 3.29 15.95
CA ARG A 134 -3.90 2.26 14.89
C ARG A 134 -2.94 2.56 13.75
N VAL A 135 -2.39 3.77 13.73
CA VAL A 135 -1.38 4.17 12.76
C VAL A 135 -0.13 4.53 13.53
N HIS A 136 0.95 3.82 13.22
CA HIS A 136 2.23 4.02 13.85
C HIS A 136 3.21 4.52 12.80
N ARG A 137 3.82 5.67 13.10
CA ARG A 137 4.94 6.17 12.30
C ARG A 137 6.02 5.09 12.20
N LEU A 138 6.64 5.04 11.03
CA LEU A 138 7.82 4.23 10.76
C LEU A 138 8.96 5.13 10.28
N THR A 139 10.12 4.90 10.86
CA THR A 139 11.41 5.38 10.36
C THR A 139 12.05 4.34 9.43
N PRO A 140 12.98 4.75 8.55
CA PRO A 140 13.75 3.81 7.77
C PRO A 140 14.50 2.78 8.61
N ASP A 141 15.01 3.17 9.78
CA ASP A 141 15.76 2.26 10.65
C ASP A 141 14.84 1.24 11.32
N GLU A 142 13.64 1.64 11.76
CA GLU A 142 12.64 0.67 12.24
C GLU A 142 12.23 -0.32 11.15
N ILE A 143 12.13 0.12 9.90
CA ILE A 143 11.85 -0.78 8.76
C ILE A 143 13.02 -1.76 8.58
N ARG A 144 14.26 -1.27 8.58
CA ARG A 144 15.45 -2.13 8.44
C ARG A 144 15.56 -3.14 9.56
N THR A 145 15.36 -2.71 10.80
CA THR A 145 15.39 -3.58 11.98
C THR A 145 14.29 -4.64 11.92
N ALA A 146 13.07 -4.28 11.52
CA ALA A 146 11.96 -5.23 11.44
C ALA A 146 12.16 -6.34 10.40
N PHE A 147 13.01 -6.11 9.41
CA PHE A 147 13.33 -7.06 8.35
C PHE A 147 14.83 -7.42 8.33
N ALA A 148 15.54 -7.32 9.46
CA ALA A 148 16.96 -7.64 9.52
C ALA A 148 17.22 -9.14 9.31
N ASP A 149 16.30 -9.99 9.77
CA ASP A 149 16.42 -11.45 9.69
C ASP A 149 15.68 -12.02 8.49
N GLY A 150 16.40 -12.72 7.60
CA GLY A 150 15.82 -13.43 6.45
C GLY A 150 15.44 -12.55 5.25
N TRP A 151 15.71 -11.24 5.30
CA TRP A 151 15.49 -10.33 4.19
C TRP A 151 16.72 -9.48 3.89
N ARG A 152 16.81 -9.06 2.63
CA ARG A 152 17.64 -7.96 2.20
C ARG A 152 16.73 -6.77 1.90
N VAL A 153 16.96 -5.65 2.57
CA VAL A 153 16.28 -4.38 2.28
C VAL A 153 16.97 -3.73 1.07
N ASP A 154 16.31 -3.79 -0.09
CA ASP A 154 16.88 -3.26 -1.33
C ASP A 154 16.74 -1.72 -1.41
N ALA A 155 15.63 -1.16 -0.91
CA ALA A 155 15.38 0.28 -0.92
C ALA A 155 14.39 0.71 0.16
N VAL A 156 14.57 1.90 0.73
CA VAL A 156 13.60 2.62 1.57
C VAL A 156 13.57 4.08 1.12
N GLU A 157 12.52 4.49 0.41
CA GLU A 157 12.48 5.79 -0.28
C GLU A 157 11.27 6.62 0.17
N PRO A 158 11.43 7.93 0.39
CA PRO A 158 10.32 8.80 0.71
C PRO A 158 9.42 8.98 -0.51
N ILE A 159 8.11 8.92 -0.31
CA ILE A 159 7.11 9.13 -1.36
C ILE A 159 5.91 9.93 -0.85
N THR A 160 5.09 10.40 -1.79
CA THR A 160 3.73 10.90 -1.52
C THR A 160 2.72 9.86 -1.97
N ILE A 161 1.84 9.44 -1.06
CA ILE A 161 0.78 8.46 -1.29
C ILE A 161 -0.50 9.22 -1.61
N ASP A 162 -1.11 8.92 -2.76
CA ASP A 162 -2.39 9.48 -3.15
C ASP A 162 -3.50 9.09 -2.17
N SER A 163 -4.36 10.04 -1.86
CA SER A 163 -5.46 9.86 -0.92
C SER A 163 -6.77 10.31 -1.54
N ALA A 164 -7.82 9.50 -1.37
CA ALA A 164 -9.18 9.86 -1.76
C ALA A 164 -9.89 10.74 -0.71
N LEU A 165 -9.16 11.16 0.32
CA LEU A 165 -9.72 11.80 1.50
C LEU A 165 -9.55 13.31 1.42
N PRO A 166 -10.61 14.10 1.66
CA PRO A 166 -10.53 15.56 1.53
C PRO A 166 -9.46 16.22 2.40
N ALA A 167 -9.14 15.64 3.56
CA ALA A 167 -8.11 16.17 4.46
C ALA A 167 -6.66 15.98 3.96
N TYR A 168 -6.45 15.26 2.86
CA TYR A 168 -5.12 14.89 2.35
C TYR A 168 -5.01 15.16 0.85
N THR A 169 -5.35 16.39 0.42
CA THR A 169 -5.31 16.81 -0.99
C THR A 169 -3.92 16.79 -1.61
N ASP A 170 -2.89 17.07 -0.81
CA ASP A 170 -1.48 17.04 -1.22
C ASP A 170 -0.86 15.64 -1.06
N GLY A 171 -1.69 14.64 -0.74
CA GLY A 171 -1.27 13.28 -0.44
C GLY A 171 -0.73 13.10 0.98
N ILE A 172 -0.31 11.87 1.27
CA ILE A 172 0.21 11.46 2.58
C ILE A 172 1.67 11.10 2.43
N ARG A 173 2.54 11.65 3.29
CA ARG A 173 3.96 11.29 3.27
C ARG A 173 4.13 9.83 3.70
N GLY A 174 4.88 9.07 2.92
CA GLY A 174 5.09 7.65 3.13
C GLY A 174 6.49 7.18 2.80
N TRP A 175 6.72 5.90 3.04
CA TRP A 175 7.88 5.16 2.56
C TRP A 175 7.43 4.14 1.52
N ARG A 176 8.18 4.06 0.44
CA ARG A 176 8.19 2.93 -0.49
C ARG A 176 9.39 2.07 -0.15
N THR A 177 9.13 0.80 0.17
CA THR A 177 10.18 -0.16 0.51
C THR A 177 10.16 -1.31 -0.48
N ALA A 178 11.34 -1.74 -0.92
CA ALA A 178 11.54 -2.95 -1.69
C ALA A 178 12.49 -3.88 -0.92
N LEU A 179 12.10 -5.15 -0.81
CA LEU A 179 12.90 -6.18 -0.14
C LEU A 179 12.94 -7.45 -0.99
N THR A 180 13.98 -8.24 -0.75
CA THR A 180 14.14 -9.58 -1.31
C THR A 180 14.33 -10.57 -0.18
N ARG A 181 13.62 -11.70 -0.22
CA ARG A 181 13.83 -12.79 0.75
C ARG A 181 15.17 -13.47 0.48
N ASN A 182 15.98 -13.66 1.52
CA ASN A 182 17.27 -14.35 1.44
C ASN A 182 17.11 -15.87 1.21
#